data_AF-A0A2T4Y9L1-F1
#
_entry.id   AF-A0A2T4Y9L1-F1
#
_cell.length_a   1.000
_cell.length_b   1.000
_cell.length_c   1.000
_cell.angle_alpha   90.00
_cell.angle_beta   90.00
_cell.angle_gamma   90.00
#
_symmetry.space_group_name_H-M   'P 1'
#
loop_
_entity.id
_entity.type
_entity.pdbx_description
1 polymer ?
#
loop_
_entity_poly.entity_id
_entity_poly.type
_entity_poly.pdbx_seq_one_letter_code
_entity_poly.pdbx_strand_id
1 'polypeptide(L)' 'MSNTQDWLTRAAASDGSSTQILAIALEITKSPQASTAQVAAAKRVANSVRTVLRQRAPSGVAVEVSQIRFAALLEALRSG' A
#
# COMPACT_ATOMS: atom_id res chain seq x y z
N MET A 1 -14.90 13.70 5.79
CA MET A 1 -13.88 13.58 4.71
C MET A 1 -12.48 13.26 5.29
N SER A 2 -12.34 12.30 6.23
CA SER A 2 -11.25 12.42 7.24
C SER A 2 -10.26 11.25 7.40
N ASN A 3 -10.28 10.19 6.58
CA ASN A 3 -9.27 9.10 6.70
C ASN A 3 -8.66 8.69 5.36
N THR A 4 -9.45 8.62 4.29
CA THR A 4 -8.95 8.38 2.94
C THR A 4 -7.95 9.45 2.49
N GLN A 5 -8.25 10.74 2.76
CA GLN A 5 -7.37 11.86 2.43
C GLN A 5 -6.03 11.78 3.18
N ASP A 6 -6.06 11.35 4.45
CA ASP A 6 -4.87 11.14 5.28
C ASP A 6 -4.03 9.98 4.78
N TRP A 7 -4.66 8.88 4.35
CA TRP A 7 -3.94 7.76 3.73
C TRP A 7 -3.35 8.14 2.39
N LEU A 8 -4.06 8.91 1.56
CA LEU A 8 -3.54 9.44 0.30
C LEU A 8 -2.36 10.37 0.52
N THR A 9 -2.42 11.21 1.55
CA THR A 9 -1.34 12.14 1.90
C THR A 9 -0.11 11.38 2.40
N ARG A 10 -0.28 10.42 3.32
CA ARG A 10 0.79 9.54 3.79
C ARG A 10 1.38 8.69 2.66
N ALA A 11 0.54 8.24 1.74
CA ALA A 11 0.98 7.45 0.61
C ALA A 11 1.74 8.31 -0.42
N ALA A 12 1.29 9.53 -0.69
CA ALA A 12 2.02 10.46 -1.56
C ALA A 12 3.35 10.92 -0.94
N ALA A 13 3.42 11.03 0.39
CA ALA A 13 4.63 11.38 1.13
C ALA A 13 5.60 10.19 1.30
N SER A 14 5.15 8.97 1.02
CA SER A 14 6.00 7.78 1.09
C SER A 14 7.04 7.82 -0.03
N ASP A 15 8.30 7.65 0.34
CA ASP A 15 9.46 7.57 -0.57
C ASP A 15 9.48 6.28 -1.41
N GLY A 16 8.43 5.46 -1.31
CA GLY A 16 8.32 4.17 -1.98
C GLY A 16 8.99 3.03 -1.20
N SER A 17 9.42 3.27 0.03
CA SER A 17 9.94 2.23 0.92
C SER A 17 8.88 1.17 1.18
N SER A 18 9.24 -0.09 0.91
CA SER A 18 8.41 -1.26 1.21
C SER A 18 7.89 -1.26 2.65
N THR A 19 8.64 -0.76 3.63
CA THR A 19 8.18 -0.71 5.02
C THR A 19 7.05 0.30 5.22
N GLN A 20 7.14 1.50 4.62
CA GLN A 20 6.08 2.52 4.73
C GLN A 20 4.84 2.12 3.95
N ILE A 21 5.01 1.58 2.73
CA ILE A 21 3.91 1.04 1.92
C ILE A 21 3.16 -0.04 2.70
N LEU A 22 3.89 -0.93 3.37
CA LEU A 22 3.30 -1.99 4.20
C LEU A 22 2.53 -1.41 5.38
N ALA A 23 3.08 -0.40 6.08
CA ALA A 23 2.42 0.23 7.21
C ALA A 23 1.08 0.86 6.81
N ILE A 24 1.07 1.67 5.76
CA ILE A 24 -0.14 2.34 5.24
C ILE A 24 -1.19 1.29 4.82
N ALA A 25 -0.77 0.27 4.07
CA ALA A 25 -1.68 -0.81 3.67
C ALA A 25 -2.29 -1.51 4.89
N LEU A 26 -1.50 -1.83 5.92
CA LEU A 26 -2.01 -2.47 7.13
C LEU A 26 -2.97 -1.56 7.92
N GLU A 27 -2.70 -0.26 8.02
CA GLU A 27 -3.63 0.70 8.65
C GLU A 27 -5.00 0.70 7.95
N ILE A 28 -5.03 0.73 6.62
CA ILE A 28 -6.28 0.70 5.84
C ILE A 28 -7.06 -0.60 6.13
N THR A 29 -6.39 -1.75 6.19
CA THR A 29 -7.07 -3.04 6.46
C THR A 29 -7.73 -3.12 7.83
N LYS A 30 -7.28 -2.32 8.79
CA LYS A 30 -7.82 -2.28 10.16
C LYS A 30 -8.82 -1.16 10.36
N SER A 31 -8.98 -0.27 9.37
CA SER A 31 -9.85 0.87 9.52
C SER A 31 -11.31 0.50 9.30
N PRO A 32 -12.20 0.78 10.27
CA PRO A 32 -13.63 0.50 10.14
C PRO A 32 -14.33 1.40 9.11
N GLN A 33 -13.70 2.50 8.68
CA GLN A 33 -14.27 3.41 7.67
C GLN A 33 -13.74 3.14 6.26
N ALA A 34 -12.81 2.19 6.09
CA ALA A 34 -12.34 1.82 4.77
C ALA A 34 -13.42 1.02 4.01
N SER A 35 -13.62 1.34 2.74
CA SER A 35 -14.53 0.57 1.89
C SER A 35 -13.97 -0.83 1.61
N THR A 36 -14.86 -1.77 1.26
CA THR A 36 -14.44 -3.15 0.90
C THR A 36 -13.38 -3.17 -0.21
N ALA A 37 -13.49 -2.25 -1.18
CA ALA A 37 -12.52 -2.12 -2.28
C ALA A 37 -11.14 -1.66 -1.77
N GLN A 38 -11.10 -0.65 -0.89
CA GLN A 38 -9.88 -0.15 -0.27
C GLN A 38 -9.19 -1.24 0.57
N VAL A 39 -9.97 -1.96 1.39
CA VAL A 39 -9.47 -3.08 2.21
C VAL A 39 -8.88 -4.19 1.33
N ALA A 40 -9.55 -4.55 0.23
CA ALA A 40 -9.07 -5.59 -0.69
C ALA A 40 -7.77 -5.18 -1.40
N ALA A 41 -7.66 -3.93 -1.85
CA ALA A 41 -6.43 -3.39 -2.44
C ALA A 41 -5.28 -3.41 -1.42
N ALA A 42 -5.51 -2.90 -0.21
CA ALA A 42 -4.53 -2.87 0.85
C ALA A 42 -4.02 -4.27 1.25
N LYS A 43 -4.89 -5.27 1.37
CA LYS A 43 -4.49 -6.66 1.64
C LYS A 43 -3.56 -7.22 0.55
N ARG A 44 -3.85 -6.95 -0.72
CA ARG A 44 -3.00 -7.40 -1.84
C ARG A 44 -1.61 -6.76 -1.78
N VAL A 45 -1.55 -5.46 -1.54
CA VAL A 45 -0.28 -4.73 -1.44
C VAL A 45 0.53 -5.19 -0.24
N ALA A 46 -0.08 -5.31 0.94
CA ALA A 46 0.59 -5.78 2.14
C ALA A 46 1.19 -7.19 1.94
N ASN A 47 0.47 -8.11 1.29
CA ASN A 47 0.98 -9.44 0.99
C ASN A 47 2.15 -9.42 0.01
N SER A 48 2.05 -8.67 -1.11
CA SER A 48 3.14 -8.56 -2.08
C SER A 48 4.39 -7.95 -1.46
N VAL A 49 4.24 -6.88 -0.69
CA VAL A 49 5.36 -6.21 -0.03
C VAL A 49 5.97 -7.10 1.04
N ARG A 50 5.17 -7.85 1.79
CA ARG A 50 5.68 -8.84 2.74
C ARG A 50 6.47 -9.94 2.03
N THR A 51 6.03 -10.38 0.86
CA THR A 51 6.78 -11.34 0.03
C THR A 51 8.11 -10.75 -0.42
N VAL A 52 8.12 -9.51 -0.93
CA VAL A 52 9.36 -8.80 -1.34
C VAL A 52 10.33 -8.62 -0.16
N LEU A 53 9.83 -8.17 0.99
CA LEU A 53 10.64 -7.99 2.21
C LEU A 53 11.21 -9.31 2.72
N ARG A 54 10.47 -10.42 2.59
CA ARG A 54 10.98 -11.77 2.88
C ARG A 54 11.98 -12.26 1.85
N GLN A 55 11.85 -11.82 0.61
CA GLN A 55 12.68 -12.23 -0.52
C GLN A 55 13.97 -11.42 -0.69
N ARG A 56 14.29 -10.45 0.19
CA ARG A 56 15.51 -9.60 0.17
C ARG A 56 16.75 -10.32 -0.40
N ALA A 57 16.89 -10.26 -1.71
CA ALA A 57 17.89 -10.91 -2.55
C ALA A 57 17.69 -10.29 -3.96
N PRO A 58 18.72 -10.21 -4.78
CA PRO A 58 19.21 -9.01 -5.44
C PRO A 58 18.55 -8.78 -6.80
N SER A 59 17.89 -7.65 -7.04
CA SER A 59 17.62 -7.09 -8.38
C SER A 59 16.54 -6.01 -8.28
N GLY A 60 16.72 -4.87 -8.95
CA GLY A 60 15.75 -3.75 -8.98
C GLY A 60 14.30 -4.14 -9.29
N VAL A 61 14.06 -5.34 -9.84
CA VAL A 61 12.74 -5.94 -10.08
C VAL A 61 11.85 -5.96 -8.83
N ALA A 62 12.41 -6.20 -7.64
CA ALA A 62 11.63 -6.22 -6.40
C ALA A 62 11.10 -4.83 -6.00
N VAL A 63 11.86 -3.79 -6.32
CA VAL A 63 11.48 -2.39 -6.11
C VAL A 63 10.38 -1.99 -7.09
N GLU A 64 10.55 -2.33 -8.38
CA GLU A 64 9.53 -2.04 -9.41
C GLU A 64 8.20 -2.72 -9.10
N VAL A 65 8.20 -3.99 -8.69
CA VAL A 65 6.98 -4.69 -8.28
C VAL A 65 6.33 -3.99 -7.08
N SER A 66 7.11 -3.55 -6.08
CA SER A 66 6.58 -2.83 -4.92
C SER A 66 5.91 -1.51 -5.31
N GLN A 67 6.51 -0.76 -6.24
CA GLN A 67 5.96 0.51 -6.73
C GLN A 67 4.67 0.32 -7.53
N ILE A 68 4.59 -0.70 -8.40
CA ILE A 68 3.37 -1.04 -9.14
C ILE A 68 2.22 -1.35 -8.17
N ARG A 69 2.50 -2.11 -7.10
CA ARG A 69 1.50 -2.44 -6.08
C ARG A 69 1.07 -1.20 -5.32
N PHE A 70 1.98 -0.28 -5.05
CA PHE A 70 1.64 0.97 -4.39
C PHE A 70 0.74 1.87 -5.22
N ALA A 71 0.99 1.97 -6.53
CA ALA A 71 0.11 2.69 -7.45
C ALA A 71 -1.33 2.11 -7.43
N ALA A 72 -1.47 0.78 -7.38
CA ALA A 72 -2.78 0.15 -7.26
C ALA A 72 -3.50 0.46 -5.93
N LEU A 73 -2.76 0.67 -4.84
CA LEU A 73 -3.34 1.13 -3.57
C LEU A 73 -3.84 2.57 -3.68
N LEU A 74 -3.03 3.46 -4.25
CA LEU A 74 -3.38 4.87 -4.44
C LEU A 74 -4.64 5.03 -5.28
N GLU A 75 -4.76 4.24 -6.35
CA GLU A 75 -5.96 4.28 -7.20
C GLU A 75 -7.20 3.81 -6.44
N ALA A 76 -7.10 2.68 -5.71
CA ALA A 76 -8.22 2.18 -4.91
C ALA A 76 -8.64 3.14 -3.79
N LEU A 77 -7.70 3.92 -3.24
CA LEU A 77 -8.00 4.97 -2.27
C LEU A 77 -8.73 6.16 -2.91
N ARG A 78 -8.42 6.51 -4.17
CA ARG A 78 -9.11 7.59 -4.90
C ARG A 78 -10.51 7.20 -5.38
N SER A 79 -10.74 5.93 -5.69
CA SER A 79 -12.00 5.44 -6.25
C SER A 79 -13.07 5.04 -5.21
N GLY A 80 -12.76 5.12 -3.90
CA GLY A 80 -13.65 4.71 -2.81
C GLY A 80 -14.23 5.90 -2.05
#